data_AF-A0A2M7AJY4-F1
#
_entry.id   AF-A0A2M7AJY4-F1
#
_cell.length_a   1.000
_cell.length_b   1.000
_cell.length_c   1.000
_cell.angle_alpha   90.00
_cell.angle_beta   90.00
_cell.angle_gamma   90.00
#
_symmetry.space_group_name_H-M   'P 1'
#
loop_
_entity.id
_entity.type
_entity.pdbx_description
1 polymer ?
#
loop_
_entity_poly.entity_id
_entity_poly.type
_entity_poly.pdbx_seq_one_letter_code
_entity_poly.pdbx_strand_id
1 'polypeptide(L)'
;IKKKEEEETPNPLGMSKDLTTDAQFKLIEEKKLGDVECLVYEFKPEGSKIEGAKEGKVIGRILIEKESKTFRKLYLKTSGKDEEGKEGGMLVEIEFYDFGAPITIKPPS
;
A
#
# COMPACT_ATOMS: atom_id res chain seq x y z
N ILE A 1 -27.60 -4.07 -4.64
CA ILE A 1 -26.33 -3.82 -5.38
C ILE A 1 -26.05 -5.07 -6.20
N LYS A 2 -26.16 -4.97 -7.53
CA LYS A 2 -25.83 -6.08 -8.45
C LYS A 2 -24.33 -6.35 -8.36
N LYS A 3 -23.94 -7.63 -8.42
CA LYS A 3 -22.54 -8.07 -8.55
C LYS A 3 -21.94 -7.38 -9.79
N LYS A 4 -21.00 -6.46 -9.58
CA LYS A 4 -20.06 -6.05 -10.63
C LYS A 4 -18.99 -7.14 -10.70
N GLU A 5 -18.67 -7.56 -11.92
CA GLU A 5 -17.47 -8.34 -12.22
C GLU A 5 -16.26 -7.74 -11.51
N GLU A 6 -15.44 -8.61 -10.92
CA GLU A 6 -14.13 -8.26 -10.39
C GLU A 6 -13.27 -7.80 -11.56
N GLU A 7 -13.12 -6.49 -11.72
CA GLU A 7 -12.23 -5.89 -12.69
C GLU A 7 -10.79 -6.02 -12.17
N GLU A 8 -10.01 -6.94 -12.75
CA GLU A 8 -8.57 -7.06 -12.50
C GLU A 8 -7.88 -5.81 -13.06
N THR A 9 -7.38 -4.95 -12.17
CA THR A 9 -6.72 -3.70 -12.55
C THR A 9 -5.20 -3.88 -12.49
N PRO A 10 -4.46 -3.47 -13.54
CA PRO A 10 -3.01 -3.58 -13.56
C PRO A 10 -2.41 -2.74 -12.42
N ASN A 11 -1.26 -3.21 -11.91
CA ASN A 11 -0.52 -2.60 -10.81
C ASN A 11 -0.53 -1.06 -10.88
N PRO A 12 -1.32 -0.40 -10.02
CA PRO A 12 -1.56 1.02 -10.15
C PRO A 12 -0.43 1.88 -9.53
N LEU A 13 0.66 1.24 -9.08
CA LEU A 13 1.67 1.89 -8.25
C LEU A 13 2.75 2.65 -8.99
N GLY A 14 3.29 2.20 -10.11
CA GLY A 14 4.54 2.77 -10.68
C GLY A 14 5.75 2.83 -9.72
N MET A 15 5.58 2.45 -8.44
CA MET A 15 6.58 2.33 -7.40
C MET A 15 7.27 0.98 -7.51
N SER A 16 8.52 0.92 -7.02
CA SER A 16 9.43 -0.22 -7.03
C SER A 16 8.79 -1.53 -7.49
N LYS A 17 9.29 -2.02 -8.63
CA LYS A 17 9.00 -3.36 -9.15
C LYS A 17 9.09 -4.41 -8.03
N ASP A 18 9.91 -4.21 -7.02
CA ASP A 18 10.08 -5.19 -5.96
C ASP A 18 8.79 -5.44 -5.18
N LEU A 19 8.06 -4.43 -4.70
CA LEU A 19 6.87 -4.68 -3.85
C LEU A 19 5.61 -5.13 -4.61
N THR A 20 5.58 -4.90 -5.93
CA THR A 20 4.31 -4.80 -6.66
C THR A 20 4.26 -5.61 -7.96
N THR A 21 5.39 -6.16 -8.43
CA THR A 21 5.49 -6.82 -9.76
C THR A 21 4.56 -8.03 -9.93
N ASP A 22 4.18 -8.70 -8.84
CA ASP A 22 3.33 -9.90 -8.88
C ASP A 22 2.15 -9.83 -7.89
N ALA A 23 1.96 -8.68 -7.25
CA ALA A 23 0.90 -8.50 -6.27
C ALA A 23 -0.44 -8.28 -6.99
N GLN A 24 -1.44 -9.11 -6.69
CA GLN A 24 -2.81 -8.86 -7.12
C GLN A 24 -3.42 -7.75 -6.25
N PHE A 25 -3.89 -6.69 -6.92
CA PHE A 25 -4.58 -5.57 -6.29
C PHE A 25 -6.08 -5.78 -6.40
N LYS A 26 -6.77 -5.77 -5.26
CA LYS A 26 -8.22 -5.82 -5.17
C LYS A 26 -8.74 -4.48 -4.70
N LEU A 27 -9.56 -3.82 -5.52
CA LEU A 27 -10.30 -2.65 -5.07
C LEU A 27 -11.27 -3.06 -3.96
N ILE A 28 -11.10 -2.48 -2.77
CA ILE A 28 -11.92 -2.82 -1.58
C ILE A 28 -12.89 -1.71 -1.19
N GLU A 29 -12.54 -0.45 -1.43
CA GLU A 29 -13.41 0.70 -1.13
C GLU A 29 -13.02 1.94 -1.96
N GLU A 30 -13.98 2.85 -2.12
CA GLU A 30 -13.71 4.23 -2.52
C GLU A 30 -13.81 5.11 -1.27
N LYS A 31 -12.85 6.01 -1.07
CA LYS A 31 -12.77 6.85 0.13
C LYS A 31 -12.43 8.28 -0.23
N LYS A 32 -13.01 9.24 0.49
CA LYS A 32 -12.64 10.66 0.37
C LYS A 32 -11.58 11.03 1.42
N LEU A 33 -10.48 11.65 0.98
CA LEU A 33 -9.48 12.27 1.84
C LEU A 33 -9.52 13.78 1.65
N GLY A 34 -10.21 14.49 2.54
CA GLY A 34 -10.51 15.91 2.36
C GLY A 34 -11.39 16.10 1.13
N ASP A 35 -10.88 16.83 0.13
CA ASP A 35 -11.58 17.07 -1.13
C ASP A 35 -11.21 16.09 -2.25
N VAL A 36 -10.30 15.15 -1.98
CA VAL A 36 -9.79 14.20 -2.98
C VAL A 36 -10.53 12.87 -2.90
N GLU A 37 -11.09 12.41 -4.02
CA GLU A 37 -11.60 11.04 -4.15
C GLU A 37 -10.45 10.05 -4.37
N CYS A 38 -10.38 9.02 -3.53
CA CYS A 38 -9.37 7.97 -3.59
C CYS A 38 -10.01 6.59 -3.77
N LEU A 39 -9.28 5.71 -4.45
CA LEU A 39 -9.53 4.29 -4.54
C LEU A 39 -8.59 3.56 -3.57
N VAL A 40 -9.13 2.64 -2.79
CA VAL A 40 -8.37 1.82 -1.84
C VAL A 40 -8.23 0.43 -2.41
N TYR A 41 -6.99 0.03 -2.70
CA TYR A 41 -6.69 -1.33 -3.09
C TYR A 41 -6.04 -2.07 -1.94
N GLU A 42 -6.47 -3.31 -1.73
CA GLU A 42 -5.79 -4.27 -0.87
C GLU A 42 -4.94 -5.19 -1.73
N PHE A 43 -3.74 -5.52 -1.26
CA PHE A 43 -2.85 -6.45 -1.92
C PHE A 43 -2.10 -7.29 -0.88
N LYS A 44 -1.65 -8.45 -1.30
CA LYS A 44 -0.76 -9.29 -0.48
C LYS A 44 0.62 -9.25 -1.11
N PRO A 45 1.59 -8.50 -0.53
CA PRO A 45 2.95 -8.57 -1.02
C PRO A 45 3.49 -9.98 -0.79
N GLU A 46 4.32 -10.47 -1.71
CA GLU A 46 5.00 -11.73 -1.50
C GLU A 46 5.95 -11.59 -0.30
N GLY A 47 5.88 -12.54 0.64
CA GLY A 47 6.55 -12.40 1.94
C GLY A 47 8.07 -12.32 1.86
N SER A 48 8.67 -12.77 0.76
CA SER A 48 10.12 -12.65 0.50
C SER A 48 10.61 -11.21 0.40
N LYS A 49 9.70 -10.24 0.20
CA LYS A 49 10.03 -8.82 -0.01
C LYS A 49 9.99 -7.96 1.26
N ILE A 50 9.54 -8.52 2.39
CA ILE A 50 9.48 -7.81 3.67
C ILE A 50 10.32 -8.60 4.66
N GLU A 51 11.54 -8.13 4.89
CA GLU A 51 12.47 -8.74 5.83
C GLU A 51 11.83 -8.82 7.23
N GLY A 52 11.84 -10.01 7.82
CA GLY A 52 11.22 -10.28 9.13
C GLY A 52 9.71 -10.59 9.08
N ALA A 53 9.04 -10.52 7.92
CA ALA A 53 7.67 -10.99 7.78
C ALA A 53 7.63 -12.47 7.36
N LYS A 54 6.82 -13.28 8.06
CA LYS A 54 6.52 -14.64 7.61
C LYS A 54 5.59 -14.58 6.38
N GLU A 55 5.88 -15.43 5.40
CA GLU A 55 5.14 -15.54 4.14
C GLU A 55 3.62 -15.69 4.35
N GLY A 56 2.83 -14.96 3.55
CA GLY A 56 1.37 -15.01 3.61
C GLY A 56 0.70 -14.25 4.76
N LYS A 57 1.48 -13.51 5.58
CA LYS A 57 0.92 -12.78 6.75
C LYS A 57 0.99 -11.26 6.66
N VAL A 58 1.34 -10.71 5.51
CA VAL A 58 1.31 -9.28 5.27
C VAL A 58 0.12 -8.91 4.42
N ILE A 59 -0.63 -7.91 4.88
CA ILE A 59 -1.69 -7.28 4.11
C ILE A 59 -1.27 -5.84 3.86
N GLY A 60 -1.16 -5.50 2.58
CA GLY A 60 -0.92 -4.16 2.12
C GLY A 60 -2.23 -3.48 1.71
N ARG A 61 -2.36 -2.20 2.01
CA ARG A 61 -3.39 -1.34 1.44
C ARG A 61 -2.76 -0.09 0.88
N ILE A 62 -3.32 0.37 -0.20
CA ILE A 62 -2.86 1.56 -0.92
C ILE A 62 -4.04 2.45 -1.23
N LEU A 63 -3.87 3.75 -1.00
CA LEU A 63 -4.77 4.78 -1.51
C LEU A 63 -4.18 5.46 -2.73
N ILE A 64 -4.99 5.55 -3.77
CA ILE A 64 -4.66 6.20 -5.04
C ILE A 64 -5.76 7.20 -5.37
N GLU A 65 -5.40 8.42 -5.74
CA GLU A 65 -6.36 9.40 -6.20
C GLU A 65 -7.07 8.94 -7.49
N LYS A 66 -8.39 9.10 -7.54
CA LYS A 66 -9.22 8.59 -8.63
C LYS A 66 -8.93 9.31 -9.95
N GLU A 67 -8.73 10.63 -9.90
CA GLU A 67 -8.51 11.46 -11.10
C GLU A 67 -7.05 11.47 -11.52
N SER A 68 -6.14 11.90 -10.64
CA SER A 68 -4.73 12.08 -10.95
C SER A 68 -3.94 10.77 -11.01
N LYS A 69 -4.52 9.67 -10.50
CA LYS A 69 -3.85 8.37 -10.32
C LYS A 69 -2.59 8.47 -9.46
N THR A 70 -2.47 9.50 -8.63
CA THR A 70 -1.33 9.68 -7.74
C THR A 70 -1.49 8.86 -6.46
N PHE A 71 -0.36 8.40 -5.95
CA PHE A 71 -0.29 7.69 -4.69
C PHE A 71 -0.55 8.64 -3.51
N ARG A 72 -1.26 8.21 -2.48
CA ARG A 72 -1.44 9.04 -1.27
C ARG A 72 -1.00 8.34 0.00
N LYS A 73 -1.29 7.06 0.14
CA LYS A 73 -1.04 6.35 1.40
C LYS A 73 -0.70 4.89 1.18
N LEU A 74 0.35 4.42 1.86
CA LEU A 74 0.72 3.02 1.98
C LEU A 74 0.42 2.57 3.40
N TYR A 75 -0.20 1.42 3.53
CA TYR A 75 -0.40 0.75 4.80
C TYR A 75 0.08 -0.69 4.66
N LEU A 76 1.01 -1.11 5.50
CA LEU A 76 1.45 -2.49 5.59
C LEU A 76 1.19 -2.98 7.00
N LYS A 77 0.38 -4.02 7.11
CA LYS A 77 0.14 -4.72 8.37
C LYS A 77 0.74 -6.11 8.27
N THR A 78 1.72 -6.39 9.10
CA THR A 78 2.21 -7.75 9.30
C THR A 78 1.48 -8.38 10.48
N SER A 79 1.15 -9.65 10.36
CA SER A 79 0.65 -10.46 11.45
C SER A 79 1.60 -11.63 11.67
N GLY A 80 1.91 -11.96 12.91
CA GLY A 80 2.96 -12.92 13.21
C GLY A 80 2.82 -13.47 14.61
N LYS A 81 3.25 -14.71 14.78
CA LYS A 81 3.66 -15.21 16.08
C LYS A 81 5.16 -15.45 15.99
N ASP A 82 5.90 -14.90 16.95
CA ASP A 82 7.31 -15.22 17.12
C ASP A 82 7.46 -16.70 17.52
N GLU A 83 8.70 -17.16 17.68
CA GLU A 83 8.97 -18.56 18.07
C GLU A 83 8.51 -18.87 19.50
N GLU A 84 8.24 -17.84 20.33
CA GLU A 84 7.65 -17.97 21.66
C GLU A 84 6.11 -17.96 21.64
N GLY A 85 5.49 -17.88 20.45
CA GLY A 85 4.03 -17.87 20.28
C GLY A 85 3.36 -16.55 20.67
N LYS A 86 4.13 -15.49 20.98
CA LYS A 86 3.60 -14.17 21.29
C LYS A 86 3.15 -13.49 20.00
N GLU A 87 2.04 -12.78 20.10
CA GLU A 87 1.49 -12.05 18.97
C GLU A 87 2.39 -10.84 18.69
N GLY A 88 3.07 -10.87 17.53
CA GLY A 88 3.89 -9.79 17.02
C GLY A 88 3.33 -9.32 15.70
N GLY A 89 2.97 -8.04 15.61
CA GLY A 89 2.48 -7.42 14.38
C GLY A 89 3.08 -6.03 14.24
N MET A 90 3.65 -5.75 13.07
CA MET A 90 4.13 -4.41 12.74
C MET A 90 3.08 -3.69 11.90
N LEU A 91 2.90 -2.42 12.21
CA LEU A 91 2.10 -1.51 11.42
C LEU A 91 2.99 -0.43 10.84
N VAL A 92 3.03 -0.35 9.51
CA VAL A 92 3.71 0.72 8.79
C VAL A 92 2.67 1.51 8.03
N GLU A 93 2.71 2.82 8.22
CA GLU A 93 1.86 3.78 7.52
C GLU A 93 2.75 4.86 6.91
N ILE A 94 2.62 5.09 5.62
CA ILE A 94 3.39 6.10 4.89
C ILE A 94 2.40 6.97 4.12
N GLU A 95 2.43 8.27 4.35
CA GLU A 95 1.63 9.24 3.61
C GLU A 95 2.54 10.05 2.69
N PHE A 96 2.05 10.30 1.48
CA PHE A 96 2.78 11.03 0.45
C PHE A 96 1.98 12.28 0.09
N TYR A 97 2.68 13.41 0.09
CA TYR A 97 2.15 14.75 -0.15
C TYR A 97 3.19 15.58 -0.91
N ASP A 98 2.78 16.76 -1.38
CA ASP A 98 3.65 17.71 -2.09
C ASP A 98 4.38 17.11 -3.31
N PHE A 99 3.67 16.30 -4.10
CA PHE A 99 4.21 15.71 -5.32
C PHE A 99 4.71 16.77 -6.30
N GLY A 100 5.96 16.64 -6.73
CA GLY A 100 6.59 17.57 -7.67
C GLY A 100 6.99 18.92 -7.05
N ALA A 101 6.77 19.13 -5.75
CA ALA A 101 7.25 20.32 -5.07
C ALA A 101 8.79 20.33 -5.05
N PRO A 102 9.43 21.50 -5.28
CA PRO A 102 10.87 21.61 -5.20
C PRO A 102 11.34 21.42 -3.74
N ILE A 103 12.28 20.50 -3.52
CA ILE A 103 12.89 20.27 -2.21
C ILE A 103 14.29 20.90 -2.21
N THR A 104 14.59 21.73 -1.19
CA THR A 104 15.93 22.29 -0.98
C THR A 104 16.65 21.48 0.10
N ILE A 105 17.70 20.76 -0.28
CA ILE A 105 18.53 19.99 0.66
C ILE A 105 19.77 20.83 0.99
N LYS A 106 19.94 21.19 2.27
CA LYS A 106 21.17 21.83 2.77
C LYS A 106 21.97 20.81 3.58
N PRO A 107 23.31 20.78 3.47
CA PRO A 107 24.12 19.92 4.32
C PRO A 107 23.92 20.28 5.80
N PRO A 108 23.89 19.28 6.70
CA PRO A 108 23.87 19.56 8.14
C PRO A 108 25.13 20.34 8.53
N SER A 109 24.97 21.32 9.42
CA SER A 109 26.07 22.12 9.98
C SER A 109 26.87 21.34 11.01
#